data_AF-A0A4S0N3T1-F1
#
_entry.id   AF-A0A4S0N3T1-F1
#
_cell.length_a   1.000
_cell.length_b   1.000
_cell.length_c   1.000
_cell.angle_alpha   90.00
_cell.angle_beta   90.00
_cell.angle_gamma   90.00
#
_symmetry.space_group_name_H-M   'P 1'
#
loop_
_entity.id
_entity.type
_entity.pdbx_description
1 polymer ?
#
loop_
_entity_poly.entity_id
_entity_poly.type
_entity_poly.pdbx_seq_one_letter_code
_entity_poly.pdbx_strand_id
1 'polypeptide(L)'
;MIGATSLSVGTAAAQSTLFKRPSSPTMAQPVAVDLRSAAVGGRTSVPYGWLDFCHRRPKECKVPALQAASVKLTAQNMHTLQRVNQKANRSIKPVSNYDHWGTMMDHWDYPTDGKGDCKIYALYK
;
A
#
# COMPACT_ATOMS: atom_id res chain seq x y z
N MET A 1 -39.62 62.04 -10.77
CA MET A 1 -40.13 61.47 -9.50
C MET A 1 -40.19 59.96 -9.66
N ILE A 2 -39.29 59.21 -9.03
CA ILE A 2 -39.44 57.77 -8.77
C ILE A 2 -38.93 57.55 -7.35
N GLY A 3 -39.86 57.24 -6.45
CA GLY A 3 -39.64 57.15 -5.00
C GLY A 3 -39.04 55.81 -4.59
N ALA A 4 -38.20 55.85 -3.55
CA ALA A 4 -37.64 54.68 -2.90
C ALA A 4 -38.66 54.05 -1.94
N THR A 5 -38.81 52.72 -1.99
CA THR A 5 -39.59 51.94 -1.02
C THR A 5 -38.67 50.97 -0.28
N SER A 6 -38.57 51.17 1.03
CA SER A 6 -37.87 50.30 1.97
C SER A 6 -38.80 49.16 2.44
N LEU A 7 -38.27 47.95 2.60
CA LEU A 7 -38.98 46.79 3.15
C LEU A 7 -38.48 46.50 4.58
N SER A 8 -39.41 46.37 5.53
CA SER A 8 -39.15 45.99 6.92
C SER A 8 -39.31 44.49 7.11
N VAL A 9 -38.39 43.83 7.82
CA VAL A 9 -38.45 42.40 8.16
C VAL A 9 -38.88 42.24 9.62
N GLY A 10 -39.95 41.47 9.87
CA GLY A 10 -40.40 41.09 11.21
C GLY A 10 -39.80 39.77 11.69
N THR A 11 -39.58 39.64 13.00
CA THR A 11 -38.99 38.46 13.65
C THR A 11 -40.04 37.38 13.94
N ALA A 12 -39.82 36.14 13.50
CA ALA A 12 -40.65 34.99 13.86
C ALA A 12 -40.03 34.22 15.04
N ALA A 13 -40.83 33.89 16.06
CA ALA A 13 -40.42 33.11 17.24
C ALA A 13 -40.51 31.60 16.96
N ALA A 14 -39.49 30.84 17.36
CA ALA A 14 -39.45 29.38 17.25
C ALA A 14 -39.83 28.72 18.58
N GLN A 15 -40.75 27.75 18.55
CA GLN A 15 -41.09 26.90 19.70
C GLN A 15 -40.43 25.53 19.54
N SER A 16 -39.78 25.06 20.59
CA SER A 16 -39.05 23.80 20.66
C SER A 16 -39.89 22.70 21.33
N THR A 17 -40.14 21.59 20.63
CA THR A 17 -40.72 20.37 21.20
C THR A 17 -39.61 19.36 21.52
N LEU A 18 -39.63 18.83 22.74
CA LEU A 18 -38.62 17.92 23.29
C LEU A 18 -38.93 16.47 22.87
N PHE A 19 -38.08 15.85 22.06
CA PHE A 19 -38.17 14.41 21.74
C PHE A 19 -37.36 13.57 22.74
N LYS A 20 -37.98 12.53 23.31
CA LYS A 20 -37.37 11.61 24.29
C LYS A 20 -36.62 10.47 23.57
N ARG A 21 -35.34 10.29 23.91
CA ARG A 21 -34.40 9.36 23.24
C ARG A 21 -34.45 7.95 23.87
N PRO A 22 -34.56 6.86 23.10
CA PRO A 22 -34.50 5.50 23.64
C PRO A 22 -33.07 5.03 23.90
N SER A 23 -32.91 4.12 24.86
CA SER A 23 -31.63 3.56 25.32
C SER A 23 -31.04 2.54 24.34
N SER A 24 -29.72 2.62 24.10
CA SER A 24 -28.96 1.74 23.20
C SER A 24 -28.66 0.35 23.82
N PRO A 25 -28.56 -0.73 23.01
CA PRO A 25 -28.17 -2.05 23.49
C PRO A 25 -26.65 -2.16 23.76
N THR A 26 -26.29 -3.06 24.68
CA THR A 26 -24.92 -3.36 25.09
C THR A 26 -24.07 -3.89 23.92
N MET A 27 -22.96 -3.21 23.62
CA MET A 27 -22.00 -3.64 22.59
C MET A 27 -21.21 -4.87 23.04
N ALA A 28 -21.10 -5.86 22.16
CA ALA A 28 -20.20 -7.00 22.31
C ALA A 28 -18.74 -6.52 22.39
N GLN A 29 -17.95 -7.13 23.26
CA GLN A 29 -16.55 -6.77 23.49
C GLN A 29 -15.67 -7.16 22.28
N PRO A 30 -14.65 -6.35 21.93
CA PRO A 30 -13.77 -6.64 20.82
C PRO A 30 -12.82 -7.80 21.16
N VAL A 31 -12.69 -8.77 20.24
CA VAL A 31 -11.60 -9.75 20.26
C VAL A 31 -10.26 -9.02 20.09
N ALA A 32 -9.32 -9.26 21.01
CA ALA A 32 -7.99 -8.66 20.93
C ALA A 32 -7.25 -9.23 19.72
N VAL A 33 -7.16 -8.45 18.64
CA VAL A 33 -6.33 -8.76 17.48
C VAL A 33 -4.89 -8.37 17.83
N ASP A 34 -3.96 -9.33 17.81
CA ASP A 34 -2.54 -9.02 17.87
C ASP A 34 -2.11 -8.35 16.55
N LEU A 35 -2.12 -7.02 16.55
CA LEU A 35 -1.73 -6.18 15.40
C LEU A 35 -0.25 -6.34 15.00
N ARG A 36 0.54 -7.13 15.73
CA ARG A 36 1.96 -7.35 15.45
C ARG A 36 2.21 -8.47 14.44
N SER A 37 1.20 -9.29 14.15
CA SER A 37 1.31 -10.43 13.24
C SER A 37 0.11 -10.52 12.30
N ALA A 38 0.37 -10.93 11.06
CA ALA A 38 -0.67 -11.21 10.07
C ALA A 38 -0.63 -12.69 9.70
N ALA A 39 -1.81 -13.28 9.46
CA ALA A 39 -1.89 -14.64 8.95
C ALA A 39 -1.28 -14.71 7.54
N VAL A 40 -0.33 -15.63 7.34
CA VAL A 40 0.15 -15.97 5.99
C VAL A 40 -0.93 -16.84 5.35
N GLY A 41 -1.58 -16.33 4.31
CA GLY A 41 -2.64 -17.03 3.59
C GLY A 41 -2.15 -18.29 2.86
N GLY A 42 -3.03 -18.89 2.06
CA GLY A 42 -2.68 -20.04 1.21
C GLY A 42 -1.72 -19.68 0.08
N ARG A 43 -1.35 -20.69 -0.72
CA ARG A 43 -0.52 -20.51 -1.93
C ARG A 43 -1.22 -19.58 -2.92
N THR A 44 -0.48 -18.62 -3.47
CA THR A 44 -0.96 -17.73 -4.53
C THR A 44 -0.42 -18.17 -5.90
N SER A 45 -1.05 -17.67 -6.98
CA SER A 45 -0.50 -17.79 -8.33
C SER A 45 0.77 -16.94 -8.47
N VAL A 46 1.63 -17.35 -9.40
CA VAL A 46 2.84 -16.60 -9.76
C VAL A 46 2.43 -15.31 -10.50
N PRO A 47 3.00 -14.14 -10.17
CA PRO A 47 2.73 -12.90 -10.91
C PRO A 47 3.13 -13.03 -12.39
N TYR A 48 2.32 -12.46 -13.29
CA TYR A 48 2.61 -12.49 -14.73
C TYR A 48 4.02 -11.96 -15.05
N GLY A 49 4.43 -10.86 -14.42
CA GLY A 49 5.75 -10.27 -14.66
C GLY A 49 6.92 -11.20 -14.33
N TRP A 50 6.77 -12.10 -13.34
CA TRP A 50 7.78 -13.14 -13.06
C TRP A 50 7.80 -14.21 -14.16
N LEU A 51 6.64 -14.62 -14.69
CA LEU A 51 6.57 -15.59 -15.79
C LEU A 51 7.27 -15.04 -17.04
N ASP A 52 6.99 -13.80 -17.42
CA ASP A 52 7.64 -13.12 -18.55
C ASP A 52 9.15 -12.94 -18.32
N PHE A 53 9.55 -12.50 -17.12
CA PHE A 53 10.96 -12.37 -16.75
C PHE A 53 11.71 -13.70 -16.87
N CYS A 54 11.14 -14.80 -16.37
CA CYS A 54 11.74 -16.13 -16.49
C CYS A 54 11.81 -16.61 -17.94
N HIS A 55 10.81 -16.27 -18.75
CA HIS A 55 10.83 -16.60 -20.17
C HIS A 55 11.99 -15.88 -20.89
N ARG A 56 12.19 -14.60 -20.60
CA ARG A 56 13.29 -13.79 -21.15
C ARG A 56 14.66 -14.11 -20.53
N ARG A 57 14.70 -14.51 -19.26
CA ARG A 57 15.91 -14.79 -18.46
C ARG A 57 15.85 -16.16 -17.77
N PRO A 58 15.88 -17.27 -18.53
CA PRO A 58 15.66 -18.61 -17.98
C PRO A 58 16.72 -19.07 -16.99
N LYS A 59 17.90 -18.42 -16.95
CA LYS A 59 18.94 -18.73 -15.96
C LYS A 59 18.58 -18.26 -14.55
N GLU A 60 17.83 -17.16 -14.41
CA GLU A 60 17.44 -16.60 -13.11
C GLU A 60 16.40 -17.47 -12.39
N CYS A 61 15.66 -18.27 -13.15
CA CYS A 61 14.56 -19.08 -12.62
C CYS A 61 14.88 -20.56 -12.51
N LYS A 62 16.10 -20.97 -12.90
CA LYS A 62 16.63 -22.32 -12.69
C LYS A 62 17.30 -22.42 -11.32
N VAL A 63 16.57 -22.01 -10.28
CA VAL A 63 17.03 -22.09 -8.90
C VAL A 63 16.18 -23.12 -8.14
N PRO A 64 16.79 -23.96 -7.28
CA PRO A 64 16.03 -24.85 -6.43
C PRO A 64 15.17 -24.03 -5.47
N ALA A 65 13.97 -24.52 -5.16
CA ALA A 65 13.13 -23.89 -4.17
C ALA A 65 13.86 -23.83 -2.83
N LEU A 66 14.03 -22.62 -2.30
CA LEU A 66 14.58 -22.43 -0.96
C LEU A 66 13.55 -22.88 0.07
N GLN A 67 14.02 -23.60 1.09
CA GLN A 67 13.17 -23.94 2.23
C GLN A 67 12.79 -22.67 2.98
N ALA A 68 11.55 -22.62 3.47
CA ALA A 68 11.12 -21.52 4.32
C ALA A 68 12.04 -21.47 5.55
N ALA A 69 12.65 -20.31 5.79
CA ALA A 69 13.59 -20.10 6.88
C ALA A 69 13.08 -18.99 7.81
N SER A 70 13.07 -19.29 9.11
CA SER A 70 12.82 -18.28 10.14
C SER A 70 14.12 -17.59 10.50
N VAL A 71 14.21 -16.29 10.24
CA VAL A 71 15.38 -15.48 10.59
C VAL A 71 15.08 -14.69 11.86
N LYS A 72 15.86 -14.90 12.92
CA LYS A 72 15.75 -14.07 14.13
C LYS A 72 16.18 -12.64 13.81
N LEU A 73 15.34 -11.66 14.14
CA LEU A 73 15.63 -10.25 13.94
C LEU A 73 16.60 -9.73 15.01
N THR A 74 17.88 -10.12 14.91
CA THR A 74 18.97 -9.60 15.75
C THR A 74 19.36 -8.18 15.30
N ALA A 75 20.10 -7.45 16.14
CA ALA A 75 20.64 -6.14 15.76
C ALA A 75 21.51 -6.20 14.49
N GLN A 76 22.32 -7.25 14.34
CA GLN A 76 23.13 -7.49 13.14
C GLN A 76 22.26 -7.73 11.90
N ASN A 77 21.21 -8.53 12.02
CA ASN A 77 20.30 -8.81 10.91
C ASN A 77 19.49 -7.56 10.52
N MET A 78 19.02 -6.79 11.51
CA MET A 78 18.37 -5.49 11.27
C MET A 78 19.31 -4.52 10.55
N HIS A 79 20.56 -4.39 10.98
CA HIS A 79 21.54 -3.56 10.30
C HIS A 79 21.79 -4.01 8.85
N THR A 80 21.81 -5.31 8.59
CA THR A 80 21.91 -5.84 7.23
C THR A 80 20.71 -5.49 6.36
N LEU A 81 19.48 -5.68 6.87
CA LEU A 81 18.26 -5.28 6.17
C LEU A 81 18.27 -3.79 5.83
N GLN A 82 18.61 -2.94 6.81
CA GLN A 82 18.70 -1.49 6.62
C GLN A 82 19.74 -1.13 5.54
N ARG A 83 20.94 -1.74 5.58
CA ARG A 83 22.00 -1.49 4.59
C ARG A 83 21.56 -1.84 3.17
N VAL A 84 20.98 -3.03 2.98
CA VAL A 84 20.49 -3.49 1.67
C VAL A 84 19.38 -2.59 1.16
N ASN A 85 18.39 -2.30 2.03
CA ASN A 85 17.27 -1.45 1.67
C ASN A 85 17.72 -0.03 1.28
N GLN A 86 18.62 0.56 2.06
CA GLN A 86 19.17 1.88 1.76
C GLN A 86 20.01 1.88 0.48
N LYS A 87 20.78 0.82 0.20
CA LYS A 87 21.54 0.69 -1.05
C LYS A 87 20.59 0.70 -2.25
N ALA A 88 19.53 -0.10 -2.22
CA ALA A 88 18.52 -0.12 -3.29
C ALA A 88 17.86 1.26 -3.45
N ASN A 89 17.42 1.88 -2.35
CA ASN A 89 16.79 3.20 -2.36
C ASN A 89 17.66 4.32 -2.93
N ARG A 90 18.98 4.24 -2.75
CA ARG A 90 19.93 5.22 -3.33
C ARG A 90 20.33 4.91 -4.78
N SER A 91 20.25 3.64 -5.19
CA SER A 91 20.74 3.21 -6.51
C SER A 91 19.67 3.33 -7.60
N ILE A 92 18.39 3.36 -7.22
CA ILE A 92 17.26 3.30 -8.13
C ILE A 92 16.45 4.59 -7.98
N LYS A 93 16.23 5.30 -9.09
CA LYS A 93 15.28 6.39 -9.21
C LYS A 93 13.87 5.81 -9.43
N PRO A 94 12.87 6.20 -8.62
CA PRO A 94 11.51 5.71 -8.80
C PRO A 94 10.93 6.22 -10.12
N VAL A 95 10.48 5.30 -10.96
CA VAL A 95 9.79 5.56 -12.25
C VAL A 95 8.69 4.52 -12.40
N SER A 96 7.49 4.92 -12.81
CA SER A 96 6.39 3.98 -13.00
C SER A 96 6.70 2.97 -14.13
N ASN A 97 6.10 1.79 -14.08
CA ASN A 97 6.22 0.79 -15.13
C ASN A 97 5.96 1.35 -16.53
N TYR A 98 4.86 2.12 -16.67
CA TYR A 98 4.46 2.67 -17.96
C TYR A 98 5.43 3.73 -18.45
N ASP A 99 5.89 4.64 -17.57
CA ASP A 99 6.84 5.68 -17.96
C ASP A 99 8.21 5.11 -18.32
N HIS A 100 8.59 3.95 -17.75
CA HIS A 100 9.87 3.30 -18.03
C HIS A 100 9.82 2.43 -19.29
N TRP A 101 8.82 1.55 -19.42
CA TRP A 101 8.76 0.54 -20.49
C TRP A 101 7.62 0.73 -21.50
N GLY A 102 6.77 1.74 -21.33
CA GLY A 102 5.64 2.02 -22.24
C GLY A 102 4.51 1.01 -22.18
N THR A 103 4.50 0.12 -21.19
CA THR A 103 3.50 -0.95 -21.04
C THR A 103 2.74 -0.84 -19.72
N MET A 104 1.46 -1.21 -19.74
CA MET A 104 0.65 -1.33 -18.51
C MET A 104 0.81 -2.72 -17.86
N MET A 105 1.38 -3.69 -18.59
CA MET A 105 1.69 -5.01 -18.04
C MET A 105 2.96 -4.92 -17.20
N ASP A 106 2.99 -5.64 -16.08
CA ASP A 106 4.14 -5.67 -15.20
C ASP A 106 5.39 -6.15 -15.93
N HIS A 107 6.36 -5.25 -16.10
CA HIS A 107 7.67 -5.56 -16.64
C HIS A 107 8.66 -5.68 -15.49
N TRP A 108 9.19 -6.89 -15.29
CA TRP A 108 10.20 -7.16 -14.28
C TRP A 108 11.57 -7.23 -14.97
N ASP A 109 12.57 -6.53 -14.43
CA ASP A 109 13.96 -6.61 -14.85
C ASP A 109 14.90 -6.07 -13.77
N TYR A 110 16.22 -6.17 -13.98
CA TYR A 110 17.21 -5.52 -13.12
C TYR A 110 17.34 -4.03 -13.44
N PRO A 111 17.55 -3.15 -12.44
CA PRO A 111 17.68 -1.70 -12.61
C PRO A 111 19.04 -1.30 -13.19
N THR A 112 19.39 -1.83 -14.37
CA THR A 112 20.69 -1.60 -15.01
C THR A 112 20.89 -0.14 -15.45
N ASP A 113 19.81 0.60 -15.68
CA ASP A 113 19.79 2.03 -15.96
C ASP A 113 19.47 2.89 -14.71
N GLY A 114 19.43 2.26 -13.54
CA GLY A 114 19.15 2.93 -12.26
C GLY A 114 17.72 3.42 -12.11
N LYS A 115 16.73 2.85 -12.81
CA LYS A 115 15.31 3.21 -12.69
C LYS A 115 14.44 1.99 -12.39
N GLY A 116 13.26 2.25 -11.82
CA GLY A 116 12.23 1.22 -11.64
C GLY A 116 11.18 1.59 -10.61
N ASP A 117 10.18 0.74 -10.48
CA ASP A 117 9.14 0.81 -9.45
C ASP A 117 9.25 -0.39 -8.48
N CYS A 118 8.21 -0.60 -7.66
CA CYS A 118 8.25 -1.46 -6.48
C CYS A 118 8.83 -2.86 -6.71
N LYS A 119 8.50 -3.54 -7.82
CA LYS A 119 9.01 -4.90 -8.09
C LYS A 119 10.50 -4.92 -8.44
N ILE A 120 11.02 -3.85 -9.03
CA ILE A 120 12.44 -3.73 -9.37
C ILE A 120 13.25 -3.54 -8.09
N TYR A 121 12.76 -2.73 -7.16
CA TYR A 121 13.36 -2.62 -5.83
C TYR A 121 13.33 -3.96 -5.08
N ALA A 122 12.26 -4.74 -5.20
CA ALA A 122 12.16 -6.04 -4.54
C ALA A 122 13.14 -7.05 -5.14
N LEU A 123 13.27 -7.10 -6.46
CA LEU A 123 14.17 -8.02 -7.16
C LEU A 123 15.66 -7.69 -6.93
N TYR A 124 16.00 -6.40 -6.73
CA TYR A 124 17.38 -5.96 -6.53
C TYR A 124 17.90 -6.10 -5.10
N LYS A 125 17.01 -6.23 -4.10
CA LYS A 125 17.38 -6.39 -2.68
C LYS A 125 17.77 -7.83 -2.36
#